data_AF-A0A8T6ZVV9-F1
#
_entry.id   AF-A0A8T6ZVV9-F1
#
_cell.length_a   1.000
_cell.length_b   1.000
_cell.length_c   1.000
_cell.angle_alpha   90.00
_cell.angle_beta   90.00
_cell.angle_gamma   90.00
#
_symmetry.space_group_name_H-M   'P 1'
#
loop_
_entity.id
_entity.type
_entity.pdbx_description
1 polymer ?
#
loop_
_entity_poly.entity_id
_entity_poly.type
_entity_poly.pdbx_seq_one_letter_code
_entity_poly.pdbx_strand_id
1 'polypeptide(L)'
;MRRLGFSLLSSALLFLTSGPVFSQGWIEYRDPEQGFGVNFPGEPTVEETVWESEYGAMLPAYVYRADTPRGDYSMTVVDYREAERIQAERALDCPEGAETCSGSTASTGAGYWRVDMQGSMVYAASQFLKRDAEMTHFAWNFLDLVEGLQLQLTNPDQSRTFAGIYLHADRLYVLEATVPQGRRGMGLFQQSMQFLDEEGNRIRYERFYHNSAPAPARLPR
;
A
#
# COMPACT_ATOMS: atom_id res chain seq x y z
N MET A 1 22.81 -76.67 -25.73
CA MET A 1 21.80 -76.46 -24.67
C MET A 1 22.44 -75.53 -23.63
N ARG A 2 22.19 -74.21 -23.68
CA ARG A 2 21.26 -73.44 -22.80
C ARG A 2 21.50 -73.78 -21.31
N ARG A 3 21.85 -72.86 -20.40
CA ARG A 3 21.28 -71.50 -20.21
C ARG A 3 22.29 -70.54 -19.53
N LEU A 4 22.47 -69.35 -20.11
CA LEU A 4 22.77 -68.12 -19.37
C LEU A 4 21.44 -67.53 -18.88
N GLY A 5 21.42 -67.00 -17.66
CA GLY A 5 20.24 -66.31 -17.09
C GLY A 5 20.68 -65.18 -16.15
N PHE A 6 20.76 -63.99 -16.74
CA PHE A 6 21.08 -62.68 -16.18
C PHE A 6 20.49 -62.36 -14.79
N SER A 7 21.35 -61.91 -13.87
CA SER A 7 20.94 -61.13 -12.69
C SER A 7 20.51 -59.73 -13.11
N LEU A 8 19.23 -59.41 -12.95
CA LEU A 8 18.70 -58.06 -13.08
C LEU A 8 19.02 -57.27 -11.80
N LEU A 9 20.02 -56.38 -11.85
CA LEU A 9 20.16 -55.31 -10.86
C LEU A 9 19.02 -54.31 -11.07
N SER A 10 18.10 -54.23 -10.11
CA SER A 10 17.09 -53.18 -10.03
C SER A 10 17.73 -51.85 -9.64
N SER A 11 18.04 -51.01 -10.62
CA SER A 11 18.35 -49.59 -10.39
C SER A 11 17.07 -48.85 -10.05
N ALA A 12 16.78 -48.69 -8.76
CA ALA A 12 15.71 -47.83 -8.28
C ALA A 12 16.12 -46.35 -8.50
N LEU A 13 15.49 -45.71 -9.48
CA LEU A 13 15.65 -44.29 -9.77
C LEU A 13 14.87 -43.49 -8.70
N LEU A 14 15.59 -42.95 -7.72
CA LEU A 14 15.06 -41.98 -6.77
C LEU A 14 14.74 -40.69 -7.54
N PHE A 15 13.47 -40.50 -7.91
CA PHE A 15 12.96 -39.20 -8.34
C PHE A 15 13.02 -38.26 -7.14
N LEU A 16 14.04 -37.41 -7.10
CA LEU A 16 14.06 -36.22 -6.26
C LEU A 16 12.86 -35.37 -6.67
N THR A 17 11.83 -35.35 -5.84
CA THR A 17 10.72 -34.40 -5.96
C THR A 17 11.31 -33.02 -5.72
N SER A 18 11.58 -32.29 -6.79
CA SER A 18 11.87 -30.87 -6.75
C SER A 18 10.63 -30.16 -6.19
N GLY A 19 10.58 -29.96 -4.88
CA GLY A 19 9.62 -29.03 -4.28
C GLY A 19 9.87 -27.64 -4.87
N PRO A 20 8.84 -26.78 -4.97
CA PRO A 20 9.04 -25.40 -5.39
C PRO A 20 10.06 -24.76 -4.45
N VAL A 21 11.23 -24.44 -5.00
CA VAL A 21 12.15 -23.53 -4.34
C VAL A 21 11.53 -22.15 -4.51
N PHE A 22 10.91 -21.64 -3.46
CA PHE A 22 10.60 -20.21 -3.39
C PHE A 22 11.92 -19.46 -3.54
N SER A 23 12.11 -18.85 -4.70
CA SER A 23 13.20 -17.91 -4.92
C SER A 23 13.17 -16.87 -3.79
N GLN A 24 14.27 -16.72 -3.06
CA GLN A 24 14.47 -15.61 -2.12
C GLN A 24 14.81 -14.34 -2.90
N GLY A 25 13.86 -13.89 -3.72
CA GLY A 25 14.00 -12.77 -4.62
C GLY A 25 12.85 -11.80 -4.46
N TRP A 26 13.12 -10.55 -4.77
CA TRP A 26 12.06 -9.55 -4.92
C TRP A 26 11.16 -9.96 -6.07
N ILE A 27 9.85 -9.91 -5.85
CA ILE A 27 8.84 -10.10 -6.87
C ILE A 27 8.18 -8.76 -7.18
N GLU A 28 7.76 -8.56 -8.43
CA GLU A 28 6.84 -7.49 -8.77
C GLU A 28 5.43 -7.96 -8.44
N TYR A 29 4.87 -7.49 -7.33
CA TYR A 29 3.49 -7.75 -6.96
C TYR A 29 2.59 -6.70 -7.61
N ARG A 30 1.44 -7.14 -8.13
CA ARG A 30 0.49 -6.28 -8.85
C ARG A 30 -0.92 -6.62 -8.41
N ASP A 31 -1.70 -5.60 -8.10
CA ASP A 31 -3.11 -5.70 -7.78
C ASP A 31 -3.87 -4.61 -8.54
N PRO A 32 -4.33 -4.90 -9.78
CA PRO A 32 -5.11 -3.96 -10.58
C PRO A 32 -6.43 -3.55 -9.93
N GLU A 33 -7.05 -4.43 -9.13
CA GLU A 33 -8.31 -4.13 -8.44
C GLU A 33 -8.10 -3.03 -7.38
N GLN A 34 -6.97 -3.08 -6.68
CA GLN A 34 -6.55 -2.01 -5.76
C GLN A 34 -5.75 -0.89 -6.43
N GLY A 35 -5.45 -0.99 -7.73
CA GLY A 35 -4.84 0.08 -8.52
C GLY A 35 -3.34 0.31 -8.28
N PHE A 36 -2.60 -0.69 -7.81
CA PHE A 36 -1.15 -0.53 -7.57
C PHE A 36 -0.31 -1.75 -7.97
N GLY A 37 0.97 -1.50 -8.20
CA GLY A 37 2.03 -2.52 -8.21
C GLY A 37 3.20 -2.05 -7.36
N VAL A 38 3.93 -2.98 -6.74
CA VAL A 38 5.09 -2.69 -5.90
C VAL A 38 5.99 -3.92 -5.82
N ASN A 39 7.29 -3.73 -5.65
CA ASN A 39 8.19 -4.86 -5.46
C ASN A 39 8.13 -5.31 -3.99
N PHE A 40 7.70 -6.53 -3.70
CA PHE A 40 7.80 -7.13 -2.36
C PHE A 40 8.98 -8.12 -2.30
N PRO A 41 9.57 -8.37 -1.12
CA PRO A 41 10.66 -9.34 -0.96
C PRO A 41 10.20 -10.82 -0.97
N GLY A 42 8.97 -11.07 -1.44
CA GLY A 42 8.28 -12.34 -1.49
C GLY A 42 6.78 -12.09 -1.72
N GLU A 43 5.99 -13.16 -1.82
CA GLU A 43 4.52 -13.03 -1.89
C GLU A 43 4.00 -12.41 -0.58
N PRO A 44 3.30 -11.26 -0.63
CA PRO A 44 2.76 -10.66 0.57
C PRO A 44 1.54 -11.44 1.06
N THR A 45 1.38 -11.47 2.37
CA THR A 45 0.08 -11.80 2.98
C THR A 45 -0.88 -10.64 2.76
N VAL A 46 -2.13 -10.94 2.42
CA VAL A 46 -3.17 -9.93 2.18
C VAL A 46 -4.25 -10.07 3.25
N GLU A 47 -4.56 -8.98 3.92
CA GLU A 47 -5.58 -8.88 4.97
C GLU A 47 -6.60 -7.79 4.60
N GLU A 48 -7.88 -8.15 4.56
CA GLU A 48 -8.97 -7.18 4.50
C GLU A 48 -9.23 -6.63 5.91
N THR A 49 -9.37 -5.32 6.03
CA THR A 49 -9.51 -4.62 7.30
C THR A 49 -10.38 -3.37 7.16
N VAL A 50 -10.54 -2.64 8.26
CA VAL A 50 -11.27 -1.38 8.29
C VAL A 50 -10.35 -0.28 8.80
N TRP A 51 -10.27 0.81 8.04
CA TRP A 51 -9.54 2.01 8.41
C TRP A 51 -10.49 3.06 8.98
N GLU A 52 -10.25 3.49 10.21
CA GLU A 52 -10.94 4.65 10.78
C GLU A 52 -10.26 5.93 10.29
N SER A 53 -10.99 6.72 9.50
CA SER A 53 -10.53 8.00 8.99
C SER A 53 -10.39 9.06 10.09
N GLU A 54 -9.82 10.22 9.78
CA GLU A 54 -9.65 11.32 10.75
C GLU A 54 -10.99 11.73 11.39
N TYR A 55 -12.05 11.67 10.60
CA TYR A 55 -13.39 12.10 11.00
C TYR A 55 -14.29 10.94 11.38
N GLY A 56 -13.72 9.75 11.61
CA GLY A 56 -14.41 8.57 12.15
C GLY A 56 -15.25 7.80 11.13
N ALA A 57 -14.96 7.93 9.83
CA ALA A 57 -15.55 7.06 8.82
C ALA A 57 -14.83 5.70 8.85
N MET A 58 -15.61 4.61 8.82
CA MET A 58 -15.10 3.24 8.80
C MET A 58 -14.98 2.77 7.36
N LEU A 59 -13.78 2.92 6.79
CA LEU A 59 -13.51 2.70 5.37
C LEU A 59 -12.95 1.30 5.12
N PRO A 60 -13.38 0.60 4.05
CA PRO A 60 -12.74 -0.65 3.63
C PRO A 60 -11.25 -0.43 3.34
N ALA A 61 -10.41 -1.37 3.76
CA ALA A 61 -8.98 -1.30 3.52
C ALA A 61 -8.36 -2.69 3.32
N TYR A 62 -7.23 -2.72 2.65
CA TYR A 62 -6.40 -3.91 2.47
C TYR A 62 -4.99 -3.64 2.96
N VAL A 63 -4.41 -4.58 3.70
CA VAL A 63 -3.01 -4.53 4.11
C VAL A 63 -2.25 -5.72 3.54
N TYR A 64 -1.22 -5.40 2.76
CA TYR A 64 -0.28 -6.34 2.17
C TYR A 64 0.99 -6.31 3.01
N ARG A 65 1.43 -7.46 3.55
CA ARG A 65 2.65 -7.54 4.39
C ARG A 65 3.60 -8.63 3.95
N ALA A 66 4.89 -8.31 3.95
CA ALA A 66 5.96 -9.29 3.77
C ALA A 66 7.10 -8.99 4.77
N ASP A 67 7.38 -9.96 5.64
CA ASP A 67 8.42 -9.84 6.65
C ASP A 67 9.64 -10.68 6.27
N THR A 68 10.83 -10.15 6.54
CA THR A 68 12.09 -10.85 6.27
C THR A 68 13.10 -10.56 7.37
N PRO A 69 14.19 -11.36 7.47
CA PRO A 69 15.34 -10.98 8.31
C PRO A 69 16.04 -9.68 7.89
N ARG A 70 15.60 -9.03 6.80
CA ARG A 70 16.11 -7.75 6.32
C ARG A 70 15.22 -6.56 6.69
N GLY A 71 14.00 -6.81 7.15
CA GLY A 71 13.01 -5.80 7.49
C GLY A 71 11.59 -6.24 7.16
N ASP A 72 10.67 -5.39 7.58
CA ASP A 72 9.22 -5.55 7.49
C ASP A 72 8.70 -4.54 6.46
N TYR A 73 7.85 -5.01 5.54
CA TYR A 73 7.37 -4.24 4.40
C TYR A 73 5.86 -4.34 4.33
N SER A 74 5.20 -3.20 4.16
CA SER A 74 3.75 -3.17 4.00
C SER A 74 3.26 -2.14 2.99
N MET A 75 2.13 -2.46 2.37
CA MET A 75 1.28 -1.55 1.62
C MET A 75 -0.09 -1.59 2.27
N THR A 76 -0.64 -0.45 2.66
CA THR A 76 -2.05 -0.31 3.04
C THR A 76 -2.76 0.46 1.94
N VAL A 77 -3.92 -0.04 1.50
CA VAL A 77 -4.81 0.64 0.56
C VAL A 77 -6.13 0.89 1.28
N VAL A 78 -6.56 2.14 1.36
CA VAL A 78 -7.86 2.53 1.95
C VAL A 78 -8.76 3.06 0.85
N ASP A 79 -9.97 2.51 0.74
CA ASP A 79 -10.92 2.84 -0.31
C ASP A 79 -11.87 3.96 0.13
N TYR A 80 -11.68 5.15 -0.44
CA TYR A 80 -12.54 6.31 -0.22
C TYR A 80 -13.65 6.45 -1.28
N ARG A 81 -13.75 5.55 -2.28
CA ARG A 81 -14.76 5.66 -3.36
C ARG A 81 -16.20 5.66 -2.84
N GLU A 82 -16.43 4.97 -1.71
CA GLU A 82 -17.73 4.89 -1.03
C GLU A 82 -17.84 5.84 0.18
N ALA A 83 -16.88 6.75 0.37
CA ALA A 83 -16.82 7.62 1.54
C ALA A 83 -18.07 8.52 1.68
N GLU A 84 -18.65 8.97 0.57
CA GLU A 84 -19.90 9.76 0.57
C GLU A 84 -21.04 8.96 1.21
N ARG A 85 -21.26 7.74 0.75
CA ARG A 85 -22.32 6.87 1.28
C ARG A 85 -22.07 6.52 2.75
N ILE A 86 -20.84 6.11 3.08
CA ILE A 86 -20.45 5.72 4.45
C ILE A 86 -20.65 6.88 5.42
N GLN A 87 -20.23 8.09 5.05
CA GLN A 87 -20.42 9.26 5.91
C GLN A 87 -21.87 9.72 5.97
N ALA A 88 -22.63 9.63 4.87
CA ALA A 88 -24.06 9.95 4.88
C ALA A 88 -24.84 9.02 5.82
N GLU A 89 -24.52 7.72 5.84
CA GLU A 89 -25.10 6.76 6.78
C GLU A 89 -24.73 7.09 8.22
N ARG A 90 -23.45 7.41 8.49
CA ARG A 90 -22.99 7.81 9.82
C ARG A 90 -23.62 9.13 10.30
N ALA A 91 -23.90 10.05 9.40
CA ALA A 91 -24.48 11.35 9.74
C ALA A 91 -25.89 11.23 10.33
N LEU A 92 -26.59 10.10 10.14
CA LEU A 92 -27.90 9.82 10.74
C LEU A 92 -27.85 9.80 12.27
N ASP A 93 -26.74 9.35 12.85
CA ASP A 93 -26.56 9.21 14.31
C ASP A 93 -25.68 10.33 14.90
N CYS A 94 -25.57 11.45 14.19
CA CYS A 94 -24.58 12.45 14.51
C CYS A 94 -25.02 13.40 15.64
N PRO A 95 -24.13 13.74 16.59
CA PRO A 95 -24.44 14.71 17.63
C PRO A 95 -24.89 16.06 17.06
N GLU A 96 -25.86 16.69 17.71
CA GLU A 96 -26.34 18.01 17.33
C GLU A 96 -25.17 19.03 17.34
N GLY A 97 -25.03 19.79 16.25
CA GLY A 97 -24.00 20.82 16.10
C GLY A 97 -22.62 20.30 15.67
N ALA A 98 -22.44 19.00 15.41
CA ALA A 98 -21.20 18.49 14.84
C ALA A 98 -21.01 18.97 13.39
N GLU A 99 -19.89 19.63 13.07
CA GLU A 99 -19.59 20.17 11.74
C GLU A 99 -19.60 19.09 10.65
N THR A 100 -19.22 17.87 11.02
CA THR A 100 -19.19 16.69 10.15
C THR A 100 -20.56 16.30 9.61
N CYS A 101 -21.64 16.79 10.22
CA CYS A 101 -23.01 16.38 9.92
C CYS A 101 -23.99 17.55 9.80
N SER A 102 -23.59 18.73 10.26
CA SER A 102 -24.35 19.97 10.15
C SER A 102 -23.65 20.93 9.19
N GLY A 103 -24.40 21.49 8.24
CA GLY A 103 -23.84 22.44 7.28
C GLY A 103 -24.32 22.24 5.84
N SER A 104 -23.45 22.60 4.91
CA SER A 104 -23.71 22.57 3.47
C SER A 104 -23.61 21.14 2.89
N THR A 105 -23.70 21.02 1.57
CA THR A 105 -23.36 19.78 0.84
C THR A 105 -22.02 19.88 0.12
N ALA A 106 -21.32 21.01 0.25
CA ALA A 106 -20.08 21.28 -0.50
C ALA A 106 -18.84 20.80 0.25
N SER A 107 -18.69 21.18 1.52
CA SER A 107 -17.50 20.87 2.32
C SER A 107 -17.77 20.67 3.81
N THR A 108 -19.02 20.89 4.24
CA THR A 108 -19.49 20.59 5.61
C THR A 108 -20.66 19.61 5.51
N GLY A 109 -21.20 19.11 6.63
CA GLY A 109 -22.37 18.23 6.61
C GLY A 109 -22.25 17.06 5.62
N ALA A 110 -23.20 16.92 4.69
CA ALA A 110 -23.18 15.83 3.70
C ALA A 110 -21.97 15.87 2.75
N GLY A 111 -21.28 17.00 2.62
CA GLY A 111 -20.07 17.13 1.79
C GLY A 111 -18.76 16.79 2.53
N TYR A 112 -18.81 16.46 3.83
CA TYR A 112 -17.61 16.34 4.67
C TYR A 112 -16.67 15.20 4.24
N TRP A 113 -17.19 14.18 3.56
CA TRP A 113 -16.39 13.11 2.96
C TRP A 113 -15.27 13.64 2.05
N ARG A 114 -15.47 14.80 1.40
CA ARG A 114 -14.45 15.44 0.56
C ARG A 114 -13.28 15.97 1.39
N VAL A 115 -13.59 16.54 2.56
CA VAL A 115 -12.59 17.06 3.51
C VAL A 115 -11.78 15.89 4.08
N ASP A 116 -12.46 14.83 4.50
CA ASP A 116 -11.84 13.60 5.01
C ASP A 116 -10.91 12.96 3.97
N MET A 117 -11.38 12.80 2.74
CA MET A 117 -10.57 12.27 1.65
C MET A 117 -9.38 13.17 1.32
N GLN A 118 -9.56 14.49 1.24
CA GLN A 118 -8.47 15.43 0.95
C GLN A 118 -7.44 15.48 2.09
N GLY A 119 -7.87 15.32 3.34
CA GLY A 119 -7.02 15.27 4.54
C GLY A 119 -6.35 13.92 4.77
N SER A 120 -6.78 12.86 4.09
CA SER A 120 -6.36 11.47 4.32
C SER A 120 -4.83 11.26 4.35
N MET A 121 -4.08 11.89 3.43
CA MET A 121 -2.62 11.80 3.40
C MET A 121 -1.98 12.42 4.66
N VAL A 122 -2.50 13.57 5.10
CA VAL A 122 -2.03 14.28 6.29
C VAL A 122 -2.39 13.48 7.54
N TYR A 123 -3.60 12.93 7.59
CA TYR A 123 -4.03 12.08 8.69
C TYR A 123 -3.16 10.82 8.80
N ALA A 124 -2.89 10.12 7.69
CA ALA A 124 -1.98 8.98 7.68
C ALA A 124 -0.57 9.36 8.13
N ALA A 125 -0.03 10.49 7.66
CA ALA A 125 1.26 11.01 8.12
C ALA A 125 1.26 11.27 9.64
N SER A 126 0.17 11.81 10.18
CA SER A 126 0.03 12.08 11.62
C SER A 126 0.12 10.80 12.47
N GLN A 127 -0.28 9.64 11.95
CA GLN A 127 -0.16 8.36 12.66
C GLN A 127 1.31 7.95 12.84
N PHE A 128 2.19 8.32 11.91
CA PHE A 128 3.64 8.16 12.06
C PHE A 128 4.22 9.16 13.06
N LEU A 129 3.74 10.41 13.04
CA LEU A 129 4.21 11.47 13.96
C LEU A 129 3.89 11.18 15.44
N LYS A 130 2.90 10.34 15.71
CA LYS A 130 2.54 9.90 17.06
C LYS A 130 3.42 8.76 17.59
N ARG A 131 4.25 8.14 16.75
CA ARG A 131 5.16 7.05 17.17
C ARG A 131 6.31 7.61 17.99
N ASP A 132 6.84 6.82 18.91
CA ASP A 132 8.07 7.12 19.64
C ASP A 132 9.28 6.92 18.73
N ALA A 133 9.49 7.83 17.77
CA ALA A 133 10.59 7.78 16.81
C ALA A 133 11.03 9.18 16.40
N GLU A 134 12.32 9.35 16.09
CA GLU A 134 12.86 10.62 15.62
C GLU A 134 12.54 10.82 14.14
N MET A 135 11.85 11.91 13.81
CA MET A 135 11.62 12.31 12.42
C MET A 135 12.90 12.89 11.82
N THR A 136 13.46 12.19 10.84
CA THR A 136 14.69 12.62 10.16
C THR A 136 14.44 13.23 8.78
N HIS A 137 13.26 13.01 8.18
CA HIS A 137 12.85 13.64 6.94
C HIS A 137 11.33 13.65 6.81
N PHE A 138 10.75 14.79 6.45
CA PHE A 138 9.34 14.90 6.06
C PHE A 138 9.22 15.89 4.91
N ALA A 139 8.69 15.45 3.78
CA ALA A 139 8.58 16.28 2.59
C ALA A 139 7.38 15.91 1.72
N TRP A 140 6.96 16.85 0.89
CA TRP A 140 6.16 16.54 -0.29
C TRP A 140 6.98 15.68 -1.25
N ASN A 141 6.33 14.70 -1.86
CA ASN A 141 6.92 13.77 -2.80
C ASN A 141 5.93 13.47 -3.93
N PHE A 142 6.36 12.72 -4.93
CA PHE A 142 5.48 12.20 -5.97
C PHE A 142 6.03 10.89 -6.56
N LEU A 143 5.12 10.04 -7.06
CA LEU A 143 5.46 8.87 -7.86
C LEU A 143 4.58 8.86 -9.10
N ASP A 144 5.18 8.67 -10.28
CA ASP A 144 4.46 8.74 -11.56
C ASP A 144 3.60 10.00 -11.76
N LEU A 145 4.08 11.09 -11.16
CA LEU A 145 3.43 12.40 -11.04
C LEU A 145 2.14 12.41 -10.22
N VAL A 146 1.79 11.34 -9.50
CA VAL A 146 0.81 11.40 -8.41
C VAL A 146 1.47 12.02 -7.19
N GLU A 147 0.88 13.08 -6.67
CA GLU A 147 1.39 13.74 -5.46
C GLU A 147 1.29 12.84 -4.21
N GLY A 148 2.17 13.11 -3.26
CA GLY A 148 2.16 12.42 -1.99
C GLY A 148 3.09 13.04 -0.95
N LEU A 149 3.28 12.32 0.14
CA LEU A 149 4.16 12.66 1.23
C LEU A 149 5.20 11.55 1.42
N GLN A 150 6.39 11.94 1.86
CA GLN A 150 7.45 11.02 2.26
C GLN A 150 7.92 11.33 3.66
N LEU A 151 8.05 10.29 4.49
CA LEU A 151 8.56 10.37 5.86
C LEU A 151 9.72 9.39 6.05
N GLN A 152 10.68 9.78 6.89
CA GLN A 152 11.74 8.89 7.36
C GLN A 152 11.94 9.05 8.87
N LEU A 153 11.88 7.93 9.58
CA LEU A 153 12.02 7.85 11.02
C LEU A 153 13.28 7.07 11.41
N THR A 154 13.86 7.43 12.55
CA THR A 154 14.77 6.56 13.33
C THR A 154 14.03 6.11 14.58
N ASN A 155 13.82 4.80 14.72
CA ASN A 155 13.11 4.20 15.85
C ASN A 155 14.04 4.03 17.08
N PRO A 156 13.50 3.75 18.28
CA PRO A 156 14.31 3.65 19.51
C PRO A 156 15.38 2.55 19.45
N ASP A 157 15.08 1.45 18.75
CA ASP A 157 16.00 0.34 18.49
C ASP A 157 17.03 0.63 17.36
N GLN A 158 17.09 1.87 16.89
CA GLN A 158 17.92 2.34 15.78
C GLN A 158 17.57 1.75 14.41
N SER A 159 16.46 1.00 14.30
CA SER A 159 15.88 0.68 13.00
C SER A 159 15.39 1.96 12.31
N ARG A 160 15.23 1.89 10.99
CA ARG A 160 14.83 3.01 10.15
C ARG A 160 13.51 2.67 9.48
N THR A 161 12.53 3.55 9.59
CA THR A 161 11.23 3.42 8.90
C THR A 161 11.12 4.46 7.81
N PHE A 162 10.81 4.02 6.61
CA PHE A 162 10.56 4.88 5.44
C PHE A 162 9.10 4.72 5.06
N ALA A 163 8.33 5.81 5.08
CA ALA A 163 6.91 5.82 4.71
C ALA A 163 6.62 6.73 3.51
N GLY A 164 5.77 6.26 2.60
CA GLY A 164 5.32 6.99 1.41
C GLY A 164 3.79 6.96 1.39
N ILE A 165 3.16 8.11 1.19
CA ILE A 165 1.71 8.25 1.33
C ILE A 165 1.18 8.98 0.11
N TYR A 166 0.25 8.36 -0.62
CA TYR A 166 -0.26 8.87 -1.89
C TYR A 166 -1.77 8.74 -1.96
N LEU A 167 -2.44 9.65 -2.66
CA LEU A 167 -3.88 9.60 -2.91
C LEU A 167 -4.12 9.58 -4.42
N HIS A 168 -4.72 8.49 -4.92
CA HIS A 168 -4.98 8.32 -6.35
C HIS A 168 -6.29 7.60 -6.60
N ALA A 169 -7.13 8.19 -7.44
CA ALA A 169 -8.44 7.66 -7.81
C ALA A 169 -9.28 7.28 -6.58
N ASP A 170 -9.31 8.19 -5.59
CA ASP A 170 -10.04 8.05 -4.33
C ASP A 170 -9.60 6.82 -3.50
N ARG A 171 -8.32 6.42 -3.65
CA ARG A 171 -7.67 5.42 -2.79
C ARG A 171 -6.43 6.02 -2.14
N LEU A 172 -6.33 5.87 -0.82
CA LEU A 172 -5.15 6.24 -0.06
C LEU A 172 -4.20 5.05 0.00
N TYR A 173 -2.96 5.24 -0.41
CA TYR A 173 -1.90 4.24 -0.36
C TYR A 173 -0.87 4.66 0.70
N VAL A 174 -0.59 3.77 1.65
CA VAL A 174 0.45 3.97 2.68
C VAL A 174 1.46 2.84 2.55
N LEU A 175 2.65 3.18 2.06
CA LEU A 175 3.78 2.28 1.95
C LEU A 175 4.67 2.47 3.16
N GLU A 176 5.03 1.39 3.82
CA GLU A 176 5.95 1.42 4.94
C GLU A 176 7.00 0.31 4.80
N ALA A 177 8.27 0.69 4.99
CA ALA A 177 9.36 -0.26 5.15
C ALA A 177 10.16 0.07 6.41
N THR A 178 10.29 -0.89 7.32
CA THR A 178 11.14 -0.77 8.51
C THR A 178 12.28 -1.76 8.41
N VAL A 179 13.53 -1.28 8.47
CA VAL A 179 14.72 -2.15 8.39
C VAL A 179 15.66 -1.92 9.58
N PRO A 180 16.38 -2.96 10.03
CA PRO A 180 17.36 -2.83 11.11
C PRO A 180 18.49 -1.83 10.80
N GLN A 181 19.13 -1.32 11.85
CA GLN A 181 20.25 -0.40 11.74
C GLN A 181 21.34 -0.92 10.80
N GLY A 182 21.90 -0.03 9.97
CA GLY A 182 22.99 -0.34 9.05
C GLY A 182 22.58 -1.14 7.80
N ARG A 183 21.31 -1.51 7.66
CA ARG A 183 20.79 -2.20 6.48
C ARG A 183 20.28 -1.21 5.44
N ARG A 184 20.47 -1.55 4.17
CA ARG A 184 19.95 -0.79 3.01
C ARG A 184 18.74 -1.51 2.43
N GLY A 185 17.89 -0.81 1.69
CA GLY A 185 16.79 -1.41 0.91
C GLY A 185 15.44 -0.72 1.08
N MET A 186 15.22 0.03 2.17
CA MET A 186 13.94 0.71 2.44
C MET A 186 13.51 1.63 1.29
N GLY A 187 14.45 2.42 0.78
CA GLY A 187 14.18 3.37 -0.30
C GLY A 187 13.85 2.69 -1.64
N LEU A 188 14.28 1.44 -1.87
CA LEU A 188 13.96 0.71 -3.09
C LEU A 188 12.51 0.23 -3.08
N PHE A 189 12.01 -0.22 -1.91
CA PHE A 189 10.60 -0.58 -1.74
C PHE A 189 9.70 0.62 -2.09
N GLN A 190 9.95 1.77 -1.45
CA GLN A 190 9.16 2.99 -1.70
C GLN A 190 9.17 3.43 -3.16
N GLN A 191 10.34 3.44 -3.79
CA GLN A 191 10.47 3.90 -5.19
C GLN A 191 9.94 2.90 -6.21
N SER A 192 9.64 1.67 -5.81
CA SER A 192 9.15 0.62 -6.71
C SER A 192 7.64 0.70 -6.97
N MET A 193 6.90 1.48 -6.18
CA MET A 193 5.46 1.61 -6.35
C MET A 193 5.11 2.21 -7.71
N GLN A 194 4.06 1.65 -8.31
CA GLN A 194 3.43 2.08 -9.54
C GLN A 194 1.92 2.16 -9.33
N PHE A 195 1.27 3.13 -9.97
CA PHE A 195 -0.19 3.17 -10.08
C PHE A 195 -0.63 2.37 -11.30
N LEU A 196 -1.72 1.61 -11.18
CA LEU A 196 -2.25 0.78 -12.24
C LEU A 196 -3.65 1.23 -12.67
N ASP A 197 -3.97 1.06 -13.96
CA ASP A 197 -5.36 1.10 -14.43
C ASP A 197 -6.06 -0.25 -14.23
N GLU A 198 -7.35 -0.29 -14.53
CA GLU A 198 -8.21 -1.48 -14.35
C GLU A 198 -7.73 -2.68 -15.17
N GLU A 199 -7.06 -2.43 -16.30
CA GLU A 199 -6.43 -3.46 -17.12
C GLU A 199 -5.01 -3.85 -16.64
N GLY A 200 -4.58 -3.32 -15.49
CA GLY A 200 -3.31 -3.65 -14.84
C GLY A 200 -2.10 -2.95 -15.43
N ASN A 201 -2.28 -1.92 -16.24
CA ASN A 201 -1.16 -1.22 -16.87
C ASN A 201 -0.71 -0.03 -16.03
N ARG A 202 0.60 0.23 -16.06
CA ARG A 202 1.19 1.36 -15.35
C ARG A 202 0.63 2.69 -15.86
N ILE A 203 0.18 3.52 -14.92
CA ILE A 203 -0.21 4.91 -15.15
C ILE A 203 0.99 5.80 -14.87
N ARG A 204 1.26 6.72 -15.79
CA ARG A 204 2.12 7.88 -15.56
C ARG A 204 1.50 9.09 -16.23
N TYR A 205 1.33 10.17 -15.49
CA TYR A 205 0.72 11.39 -16.01
C TYR A 205 1.75 12.27 -16.74
N GLU A 206 1.26 13.25 -17.50
CA GLU A 206 2.08 14.30 -18.12
C GLU A 206 2.36 15.47 -17.16
N ARG A 207 1.52 15.65 -16.14
CA ARG A 207 1.62 16.70 -15.10
C ARG A 207 1.25 16.12 -13.74
N PHE A 208 1.52 16.86 -12.67
CA PHE A 208 1.13 16.45 -11.32
C PHE A 208 -0.38 16.20 -11.24
N TYR A 209 -0.74 15.02 -10.78
CA TYR A 209 -2.09 14.60 -10.48
C TYR A 209 -2.41 14.98 -9.04
N HIS A 210 -3.55 15.66 -8.88
CA HIS A 210 -4.17 15.98 -7.61
C HIS A 210 -5.55 15.30 -7.59
N ASN A 211 -5.87 14.55 -6.53
CA ASN A 211 -7.04 13.68 -6.51
C ASN A 211 -8.37 14.43 -6.74
N SER A 212 -8.49 15.66 -6.23
CA SER A 212 -9.69 16.49 -6.35
C SER A 212 -9.72 17.36 -7.63
N ALA A 213 -8.70 17.31 -8.48
CA ALA A 213 -8.64 18.05 -9.73
C ALA A 213 -8.98 17.14 -10.93
N PRO A 214 -9.40 17.70 -12.08
CA PRO A 214 -9.52 16.92 -13.30
C PRO A 214 -8.19 16.20 -13.62
N ALA A 215 -8.26 14.89 -13.84
CA ALA A 215 -7.08 14.07 -14.08
C ALA A 215 -6.30 14.58 -15.32
N PRO A 216 -4.97 14.76 -15.24
CA PRO A 216 -4.16 15.08 -16.40
C PRO A 216 -4.18 13.95 -17.44
N ALA A 217 -3.78 14.27 -18.67
CA ALA A 217 -3.51 13.24 -19.67
C ALA A 217 -2.40 12.28 -19.18
N ARG A 218 -2.55 11.00 -19.55
CA ARG A 218 -1.50 9.99 -19.34
C ARG A 218 -0.47 10.10 -20.46
N LEU A 219 0.79 9.87 -20.15
CA LEU A 219 1.82 9.73 -21.17
C LEU A 219 1.50 8.52 -22.07
N PRO A 220 1.66 8.64 -23.40
CA PRO A 220 1.52 7.50 -24.29
C PRO A 220 2.57 6.42 -23.95
N ARG A 221 2.19 5.15 -24.12
CA ARG A 221 3.10 4.02 -23.91
C ARG A 221 4.13 3.90 -25.02
#